data_AF-A0A100JQZ4-F1
#
_entry.id   AF-A0A100JQZ4-F1
#
_cell.length_a   1.000
_cell.length_b   1.000
_cell.length_c   1.000
_cell.angle_alpha   90.00
_cell.angle_beta   90.00
_cell.angle_gamma   90.00
#
_symmetry.space_group_name_H-M   'P 1'
#
loop_
_entity.id
_entity.type
_entity.pdbx_description
1 polymer ?
#
loop_
_entity_poly.entity_id
_entity_poly.type
_entity_poly.pdbx_seq_one_letter_code
_entity_poly.pdbx_strand_id
1 'polypeptide(L)'
;MALLTWRELGGYIRQLPPRARTRMALGHTDGQWGLQEHLQALTIDELRVANWQRANEGVKESKQSKPPKPLARPGIGRGRDKNSPERIAKRKAALQRAADRRRAIAAGEIT
;
A
#
# COMPACT_ATOMS: atom_id res chain seq x y z
N MET A 1 27.59 10.25 -35.76
CA MET A 1 26.79 10.36 -34.51
C MET A 1 26.01 9.08 -34.35
N ALA A 2 26.30 8.26 -33.33
CA ALA A 2 25.51 7.05 -33.09
C ALA A 2 24.15 7.45 -32.52
N LEU A 3 23.07 6.97 -33.13
CA LEU A 3 21.71 7.14 -32.63
C LEU A 3 21.47 6.18 -31.47
N LEU A 4 20.93 6.69 -30.38
CA LEU A 4 20.65 5.93 -29.17
C LEU A 4 19.59 4.85 -29.44
N THR A 5 19.86 3.60 -29.08
CA THR A 5 18.85 2.53 -29.21
C THR A 5 17.79 2.64 -28.11
N TRP A 6 16.58 2.09 -28.35
CA TRP A 6 15.52 2.03 -27.33
C TRP A 6 15.94 1.30 -26.04
N ARG A 7 16.80 0.28 -26.19
CA ARG A 7 17.34 -0.47 -25.07
C ARG A 7 18.27 0.40 -24.23
N GLU A 8 19.14 1.18 -24.87
CA GLU A 8 20.05 2.12 -24.19
C GLU A 8 19.27 3.26 -23.53
N LEU A 9 18.27 3.83 -24.20
CA LEU A 9 17.40 4.85 -23.62
C LEU A 9 16.71 4.33 -22.36
N GLY A 10 16.12 3.14 -22.44
CA GLY A 10 15.49 2.49 -21.30
C GLY A 10 16.48 2.22 -20.15
N GLY A 11 17.72 1.84 -20.50
CA GLY A 11 18.82 1.70 -19.54
C GLY A 11 19.11 3.00 -18.79
N TYR A 12 19.32 4.10 -19.51
CA TYR A 12 19.60 5.41 -18.90
C TYR A 12 18.45 5.89 -18.02
N ILE A 13 17.19 5.77 -18.47
CA ILE A 13 16.02 6.17 -17.68
C ILE A 13 15.96 5.38 -16.37
N ARG A 14 16.23 4.07 -16.39
CA ARG A 14 16.22 3.21 -15.19
C ARG A 14 17.36 3.56 -14.23
N GLN A 15 18.52 3.93 -14.76
CA GLN A 15 19.72 4.30 -13.99
C GLN A 15 19.74 5.77 -13.55
N LEU A 16 18.74 6.58 -13.92
CA LEU A 16 18.64 7.95 -13.44
C LEU A 16 18.68 8.00 -11.90
N PRO A 17 19.33 9.02 -11.31
CA PRO A 17 19.35 9.20 -9.86
C PRO A 17 17.93 9.23 -9.29
N PRO A 18 17.67 8.69 -8.09
CA PRO A 18 16.33 8.61 -7.51
C PRO A 18 15.58 9.94 -7.46
N ARG A 19 16.32 11.06 -7.29
CA ARG A 19 15.80 12.43 -7.22
C ARG A 19 15.70 13.14 -8.59
N ALA A 20 15.96 12.45 -9.70
CA ALA A 20 15.85 13.04 -11.03
C ALA A 20 14.41 13.48 -11.31
N ARG A 21 14.22 14.71 -11.83
CA ARG A 21 12.90 15.27 -12.15
C ARG A 21 12.09 14.35 -13.07
N THR A 22 12.72 13.71 -14.04
CA THR A 22 12.08 12.76 -14.96
C THR A 22 11.46 11.57 -14.22
N ARG A 23 12.15 11.03 -13.21
CA ARG A 23 11.61 9.92 -12.40
C ARG A 23 10.43 10.36 -11.56
N MET A 24 10.48 11.57 -10.99
CA MET A 24 9.36 12.14 -10.25
C MET A 24 8.14 12.38 -11.15
N ALA A 25 8.35 12.89 -12.37
CA ALA A 25 7.28 13.08 -13.35
C ALA A 25 6.62 11.76 -13.78
N LEU A 26 7.38 10.66 -13.80
CA LEU A 26 6.88 9.31 -14.06
C LEU A 26 6.21 8.65 -12.83
N GLY A 27 6.09 9.37 -11.71
CA GLY A 27 5.40 8.88 -10.51
C GLY A 27 6.25 7.94 -9.64
N HIS A 28 7.56 7.83 -9.87
CA HIS A 28 8.44 7.07 -8.97
C HIS A 28 8.56 7.80 -7.63
N THR A 29 8.40 7.06 -6.54
CA THR A 29 8.39 7.63 -5.17
C THR A 29 9.65 7.30 -4.36
N ASP A 30 10.48 6.38 -4.83
CA ASP A 30 11.65 5.85 -4.11
C ASP A 30 12.69 6.93 -3.73
N GLY A 31 12.80 7.99 -4.53
CA GLY A 31 13.75 9.08 -4.29
C GLY A 31 13.22 10.25 -3.47
N GLN A 32 11.96 10.20 -3.02
CA GLN A 32 11.34 11.31 -2.29
C GLN A 32 11.94 11.48 -0.90
N TRP A 33 12.31 10.39 -0.24
CA TRP A 33 12.97 10.40 1.06
C TRP A 33 14.45 10.07 0.90
N GLY A 34 15.29 10.75 1.68
CA GLY A 34 16.67 10.35 1.92
C GLY A 34 16.76 9.48 3.17
N LEU A 35 17.99 9.10 3.52
CA LEU A 35 18.27 8.28 4.70
C LEU A 35 17.75 8.94 5.98
N GLN A 36 17.97 10.24 6.14
CA GLN A 36 17.56 10.98 7.34
C GLN A 36 16.05 10.93 7.55
N GLU A 37 15.25 11.11 6.51
CA GLU A 37 13.79 11.04 6.60
C GLU A 37 13.32 9.63 6.97
N HIS A 38 13.97 8.60 6.42
CA HIS A 38 13.67 7.21 6.79
C HIS A 38 14.00 6.90 8.27
N LEU A 39 15.15 7.38 8.76
CA LEU A 39 15.56 7.20 10.15
C LEU A 39 14.63 7.99 11.10
N GLN A 40 14.33 9.24 10.77
CA GLN A 40 13.39 10.05 11.55
C GLN A 40 12.01 9.41 11.61
N ALA A 41 11.52 8.86 10.50
CA ALA A 41 10.25 8.14 10.48
C ALA A 41 10.28 6.88 11.36
N LEU A 42 11.40 6.14 11.41
CA LEU A 42 11.55 5.00 12.34
C LEU A 42 11.46 5.47 13.79
N THR A 43 12.17 6.54 14.16
CA THR A 43 12.08 7.11 15.51
C THR A 43 10.65 7.51 15.87
N ILE A 44 9.92 8.14 14.95
CA ILE A 44 8.51 8.51 15.17
C ILE A 44 7.63 7.28 15.33
N ASP A 45 7.84 6.23 14.53
CA ASP A 45 7.09 4.98 14.63
C ASP A 45 7.27 4.34 16.03
N GLU A 46 8.50 4.27 16.53
CA GLU A 46 8.79 3.74 17.87
C GLU A 46 8.18 4.60 18.99
N LEU A 47 8.25 5.93 18.88
CA LEU A 47 7.62 6.83 19.85
C LEU A 47 6.10 6.66 19.90
N ARG A 48 5.46 6.43 18.74
CA ARG A 48 4.01 6.17 18.69
C ARG A 48 3.66 4.85 19.37
N VAL A 49 4.48 3.80 19.19
CA VAL A 49 4.30 2.53 19.88
C VAL A 49 4.48 2.70 21.39
N ALA A 50 5.52 3.38 21.85
CA ALA A 50 5.75 3.64 23.28
C ALA A 50 4.59 4.43 23.93
N ASN A 51 4.06 5.43 23.22
CA ASN A 51 2.89 6.18 23.68
C ASN A 51 1.62 5.31 23.72
N TRP A 52 1.42 4.46 22.72
CA TRP A 52 0.33 3.49 22.72
C TRP A 52 0.44 2.50 23.88
N GLN A 53 1.63 1.98 24.19
CA GLN A 53 1.84 1.08 25.33
C GLN A 53 1.42 1.73 26.65
N ARG A 54 1.90 2.95 26.91
CA ARG A 54 1.50 3.72 28.11
C ARG A 54 0.01 4.03 28.16
N ALA A 55 -0.61 4.37 27.04
CA ALA A 55 -2.04 4.67 26.98
C ALA A 55 -2.93 3.43 27.25
N ASN A 56 -2.41 2.22 27.05
CA ASN A 56 -3.14 0.97 27.28
C ASN A 56 -2.70 0.23 28.56
N GLU A 57 -1.82 0.84 29.36
CA GLU A 57 -1.38 0.30 30.63
C GLU A 57 -2.57 0.16 31.60
N GLY A 58 -2.72 -1.00 32.23
CA GLY A 58 -3.85 -1.30 33.12
C GLY A 58 -5.21 -1.49 32.41
N VAL A 59 -5.28 -1.33 31.09
CA VAL A 59 -6.50 -1.58 30.31
C VAL A 59 -6.60 -3.06 29.96
N LYS A 60 -7.77 -3.67 30.22
CA LYS A 60 -8.07 -5.05 29.79
C LYS A 60 -7.85 -5.17 28.28
N GLU A 61 -7.22 -6.26 27.85
CA GLU A 61 -6.85 -6.50 26.44
C GLU A 61 -8.01 -6.26 25.45
N SER A 62 -9.23 -6.69 25.79
CA SER A 62 -10.42 -6.51 24.95
C SER A 62 -10.84 -5.05 24.75
N LYS A 63 -10.37 -4.13 25.59
CA LYS A 63 -10.63 -2.69 25.54
C LYS A 63 -9.43 -1.89 25.05
N GLN A 64 -8.30 -2.53 24.75
CA GLN A 64 -7.13 -1.82 24.27
C GLN A 64 -7.36 -1.27 22.86
N SER A 65 -6.83 -0.07 22.63
CA SER A 65 -6.78 0.51 21.29
C SER A 65 -5.85 -0.30 20.39
N LYS A 66 -6.05 -0.24 19.06
CA LYS A 66 -5.20 -0.97 18.13
C LYS A 66 -3.79 -0.36 18.09
N PRO A 67 -2.73 -1.18 17.97
CA PRO A 67 -1.37 -0.68 17.79
C PRO A 67 -1.28 0.26 16.58
N PRO A 68 -0.49 1.35 16.69
CA PRO A 68 -0.28 2.25 15.57
C PRO A 68 0.44 1.53 14.44
N LYS A 69 0.03 1.80 13.20
CA LYS A 69 0.76 1.33 12.02
C LYS A 69 1.94 2.25 11.73
N PRO A 70 3.06 1.69 11.22
CA PRO A 70 4.17 2.49 10.74
C PRO A 70 3.74 3.52 9.71
N LEU A 71 4.42 4.66 9.68
CA LEU A 71 4.23 5.69 8.67
C LEU A 71 4.44 5.12 7.27
N ALA A 72 3.63 5.58 6.31
CA ALA A 72 3.77 5.16 4.93
C ALA A 72 5.06 5.75 4.35
N ARG A 73 5.98 4.86 3.91
CA ARG A 73 7.28 5.24 3.37
C ARG A 73 7.19 5.31 1.85
N PRO A 74 7.70 6.37 1.20
CA PRO A 74 7.86 6.40 -0.25
C PRO A 74 8.71 5.22 -0.73
N GLY A 75 8.38 4.69 -1.90
CA GLY A 75 9.04 3.52 -2.51
C GLY A 75 8.72 2.16 -1.89
N ILE A 76 8.29 2.12 -0.63
CA ILE A 76 7.69 0.92 -0.05
C ILE A 76 6.22 0.92 -0.46
N GLY A 77 5.92 0.17 -1.52
CA GLY A 77 4.57 0.07 -2.07
C GLY A 77 3.54 -0.08 -0.96
N ARG A 78 2.52 0.81 -0.97
CA ARG A 78 1.44 0.75 0.02
C ARG A 78 0.86 -0.65 -0.01
N GLY A 79 0.79 -1.31 1.16
CA GLY A 79 0.01 -2.54 1.29
C GLY A 79 -1.38 -2.29 0.71
N ARG A 80 -1.82 -3.13 -0.23
CA ARG A 80 -3.03 -2.89 -1.04
C ARG A 80 -4.19 -2.47 -0.15
N ASP A 81 -4.72 -1.27 -0.37
CA ASP A 81 -5.87 -0.78 0.38
C ASP A 81 -7.03 -1.77 0.25
N LYS A 82 -7.52 -2.24 1.40
CA LYS A 82 -8.65 -3.18 1.47
C LYS A 82 -9.97 -2.46 1.18
N ASN A 83 -10.00 -1.14 1.36
CA ASN A 83 -11.16 -0.28 1.17
C ASN A 83 -11.14 0.50 -0.15
N SER A 84 -10.24 0.16 -1.09
CA SER A 84 -10.28 0.75 -2.43
C SER A 84 -11.67 0.51 -3.07
N PRO A 85 -12.28 1.54 -3.69
CA PRO A 85 -13.62 1.45 -4.27
C PRO A 85 -13.74 0.30 -5.28
N GLU A 86 -12.69 0.06 -6.08
CA GLU A 86 -12.63 -1.05 -7.02
C GLU A 86 -12.73 -2.42 -6.34
N ARG A 87 -12.08 -2.59 -5.19
CA ARG A 87 -12.12 -3.85 -4.43
C ARG A 87 -13.46 -4.05 -3.74
N ILE A 88 -14.06 -2.97 -3.24
CA ILE A 88 -15.41 -3.01 -2.67
C ILE A 88 -16.40 -3.43 -3.76
N ALA A 89 -16.32 -2.85 -4.96
CA ALA A 89 -17.14 -3.23 -6.10
C ALA A 89 -16.92 -4.71 -6.49
N LYS A 90 -15.66 -5.16 -6.60
CA LYS A 90 -15.33 -6.56 -6.91
C LYS A 90 -15.88 -7.54 -5.87
N ARG A 91 -15.81 -7.18 -4.59
CA ARG A 91 -16.36 -7.98 -3.48
C ARG A 91 -17.89 -8.04 -3.54
N LYS A 92 -18.56 -6.91 -3.75
CA LYS A 92 -20.03 -6.87 -3.90
C LYS A 92 -20.48 -7.72 -5.08
N ALA A 93 -19.83 -7.57 -6.24
CA ALA A 93 -20.12 -8.38 -7.42
C ALA A 93 -19.92 -9.89 -7.18
N ALA A 94 -18.90 -10.28 -6.40
CA ALA A 94 -18.69 -11.68 -6.03
C ALA A 94 -19.79 -12.22 -5.11
N LEU A 95 -20.24 -11.41 -4.13
CA LEU A 95 -21.36 -11.77 -3.26
C LEU A 95 -22.67 -11.90 -4.03
N GLN A 96 -22.91 -10.99 -4.99
CA GLN A 96 -24.08 -11.05 -5.88
C GLN A 96 -24.11 -12.37 -6.65
N ARG A 97 -23.01 -12.72 -7.33
CA ARG A 97 -22.88 -13.99 -8.06
C ARG A 97 -23.11 -15.22 -7.18
N ALA A 98 -22.63 -15.18 -5.93
CA ALA A 98 -22.85 -16.27 -4.99
C ALA A 98 -24.33 -16.38 -4.56
N ALA A 99 -25.02 -15.25 -4.38
CA ALA A 99 -26.44 -15.21 -4.06
C ALA A 99 -27.29 -15.70 -5.25
N ASP A 100 -26.98 -15.24 -6.46
CA ASP A 100 -27.67 -15.63 -7.68
C ASP A 100 -27.51 -17.13 -7.95
N ARG A 101 -26.30 -17.67 -7.77
CA ARG A 101 -26.05 -19.11 -7.85
C ARG A 101 -26.84 -19.90 -6.82
N ARG A 102 -26.90 -19.43 -5.56
CA ARG A 102 -27.71 -20.09 -4.51
C ARG A 102 -29.21 -20.08 -4.85
N ARG A 103 -29.71 -18.98 -5.43
CA ARG A 103 -31.10 -18.88 -5.89
C ARG A 103 -31.39 -19.83 -7.04
N ALA A 104 -30.49 -19.91 -8.02
CA ALA A 104 -30.62 -20.80 -9.17
C ALA A 104 -30.59 -22.29 -8.76
N ILE A 105 -29.73 -22.65 -7.79
CA ILE A 105 -29.72 -24.01 -7.19
C ILE A 105 -31.04 -24.28 -6.46
N ALA A 106 -31.55 -23.32 -5.67
CA ALA A 106 -32.82 -23.48 -4.96
C ALA A 106 -34.03 -23.57 -5.92
N ALA A 107 -33.95 -22.92 -7.08
CA ALA A 107 -34.96 -22.99 -8.15
C ALA A 107 -34.84 -24.24 -9.02
N GLY A 108 -33.77 -25.04 -8.87
CA GLY A 108 -33.53 -26.25 -9.67
C GLY A 108 -33.04 -25.98 -11.09
N GLU A 109 -32.65 -24.74 -11.42
CA GLU A 109 -32.17 -24.35 -12.75
C GLU A 109 -30.71 -24.80 -12.99
N ILE A 110 -29.97 -25.06 -11.92
CA ILE A 110 -28.57 -25.47 -11.94
C ILE A 110 -28.37 -26.53 -10.84
N THR A 111 -27.74 -27.65 -11.17
CA THR A 111 -27.37 -28.73 -10.22
C THR A 111 -26.09 -28.44 -9.43
#